data_AF-A0A966MLR6-F1
#
_entry.id   AF-A0A966MLR6-F1
#
_cell.length_a   1.000
_cell.length_b   1.000
_cell.length_c   1.000
_cell.angle_alpha   90.00
_cell.angle_beta   90.00
_cell.angle_gamma   90.00
#
_symmetry.space_group_name_H-M   'P 1'
#
loop_
_entity.id
_entity.type
_entity.pdbx_description
1 polymer ?
#
loop_
_entity_poly.entity_id
_entity_poly.type
_entity_poly.pdbx_seq_one_letter_code
_entity_poly.pdbx_strand_id
1 'polypeptide(L)'
;MDFVSGIKAPSFSLRSTDDTMLNLSDLAGRHGTVVVFICNHCPYVVRALEDMKFEAQALQKEGIEVIAICSNDPIKYPDDSFDSMQKFAAKNAFNFPYLHDEDQSVARAYDAQCTPDFFGFNSAMELEYRGKVIPISEAKISVLDWGLTRSDITYDVVHVWNGAFFRIDDYLKRFMTSMSKLRLDVGLDEEQIRSALINLISTSGLKSAYVSMVASRGTPIIPGTRDPRSCKNHFYAWAVPFVWVIPQEVAKRGAHISIAKETRRISAQSVDPTVKNYHWGDMTAALFQALDVGYDTTVLLDQDDHITEGPGFNIFAVIDGKVVTPKSGALEGITRKTVFDICSELQIPCAATNISAMELQNADEVFTATTAGGIVPVTRVDGRILSNDAAGEVAQKILDTYWDFHKRPDLNTEIIYK
;
A
#
# COMPACT_ATOMS: atom_id res chain seq x y z
N MET A 1 5.51 11.07 2.90
CA MET A 1 6.08 10.64 4.18
C MET A 1 7.59 10.67 3.98
N ASP A 2 8.33 11.32 4.87
CA ASP A 2 9.79 11.36 4.82
C ASP A 2 10.34 10.61 6.04
N PHE A 3 10.51 9.31 5.91
CA PHE A 3 11.26 8.54 6.89
C PHE A 3 12.72 8.57 6.45
N VAL A 4 13.57 9.23 7.22
CA VAL A 4 15.01 9.05 7.11
C VAL A 4 15.44 8.45 8.44
N SER A 5 15.59 7.13 8.47
CA SER A 5 16.19 6.44 9.61
C SER A 5 17.61 6.97 9.82
N GLY A 6 17.99 7.19 11.08
CA GLY A 6 19.33 7.65 11.47
C GLY A 6 19.55 9.17 11.50
N ILE A 7 18.56 10.00 11.13
CA ILE A 7 18.63 11.44 11.41
C ILE A 7 18.51 11.64 12.92
N LYS A 8 19.53 12.26 13.53
CA LYS A 8 19.47 12.69 14.93
C LYS A 8 18.46 13.82 15.07
N ALA A 9 17.61 13.73 16.08
CA ALA A 9 16.71 14.81 16.48
C ALA A 9 17.49 16.12 16.65
N PRO A 10 17.15 17.19 15.90
CA PRO A 10 17.76 18.49 16.14
C PRO A 10 17.57 18.92 17.59
N SER A 11 18.64 19.37 18.24
CA SER A 11 18.55 19.87 19.60
C SER A 11 17.75 21.17 19.64
N PHE A 12 17.09 21.41 20.76
CA PHE A 12 16.39 22.66 21.01
C PHE A 12 16.43 23.02 22.51
N SER A 13 16.23 24.31 22.78
CA SER A 13 16.00 24.89 24.09
C SER A 13 14.82 25.84 23.96
N LEU A 14 13.66 25.46 24.48
CA LEU A 14 12.41 26.19 24.28
C LEU A 14 11.72 26.48 25.60
N ARG A 15 10.94 27.56 25.63
CA ARG A 15 10.14 27.96 26.78
C ARG A 15 8.87 27.12 26.83
N SER A 16 8.60 26.49 27.97
CA SER A 16 7.38 25.72 28.22
C SER A 16 6.21 26.63 28.62
N THR A 17 4.99 26.10 28.54
CA THR A 17 3.78 26.76 29.05
C THR A 17 3.79 26.97 30.57
N ASP A 18 4.68 26.31 31.31
CA ASP A 18 4.92 26.55 32.74
C ASP A 18 6.00 27.62 32.99
N ASP A 19 6.40 28.35 31.96
CA ASP A 19 7.42 29.40 32.00
C ASP A 19 8.82 28.91 32.40
N THR A 20 9.15 27.67 32.00
CA THR A 20 10.46 27.05 32.23
C THR A 20 11.19 26.78 30.91
N MET A 21 12.49 27.06 30.87
CA MET A 21 13.32 26.68 29.72
C MET A 21 13.66 25.20 29.81
N LEU A 22 13.30 24.43 28.79
CA LEU A 22 13.52 22.98 28.72
C LEU A 22 14.29 22.63 27.44
N ASN A 23 15.25 21.72 27.58
CA ASN A 23 16.04 21.24 26.45
C ASN A 23 15.62 19.81 26.09
N LEU A 24 15.80 19.44 24.82
CA LEU A 24 15.49 18.09 24.35
C LEU A 24 16.17 16.99 25.19
N SER A 25 17.42 17.21 25.61
CA SER A 25 18.17 16.25 26.45
C SER A 25 17.52 15.99 27.81
N ASP A 26 16.84 17.00 28.36
CA ASP A 26 16.22 16.94 29.68
C ASP A 26 14.84 16.27 29.62
N LEU A 27 14.23 16.30 28.43
CA LEU A 27 12.92 15.74 28.14
C LEU A 27 12.96 14.36 27.49
N ALA A 28 14.14 13.90 27.06
CA ALA A 28 14.27 12.65 26.32
C ALA A 28 13.92 11.44 27.20
N GLY A 29 13.02 10.59 26.70
CA GLY A 29 12.64 9.36 27.38
C GLY A 29 13.71 8.30 27.33
N ARG A 30 13.70 7.39 28.32
CA ARG A 30 14.68 6.30 28.46
C ARG A 30 14.66 5.36 27.25
N HIS A 31 13.48 5.08 26.69
CA HIS A 31 13.29 4.13 25.60
C HIS A 31 12.97 4.80 24.26
N GLY A 32 12.63 6.09 24.28
CA GLY A 32 12.39 6.88 23.07
C GLY A 32 11.74 8.23 23.41
N THR A 33 11.54 9.06 22.39
CA THR A 33 10.90 10.37 22.52
C THR A 33 10.03 10.65 21.31
N VAL A 34 8.81 11.15 21.51
CA VAL A 34 7.95 11.64 20.44
C VAL A 34 7.87 13.16 20.50
N VAL A 35 8.36 13.84 19.47
CA VAL A 35 8.17 15.29 19.28
C VAL A 35 6.99 15.52 18.35
N VAL A 36 6.05 16.36 18.75
CA VAL A 36 4.86 16.68 17.95
C VAL A 36 4.73 18.18 17.75
N PHE A 37 4.72 18.64 16.51
CA PHE A 37 4.41 20.03 16.20
C PHE A 37 2.90 20.21 16.14
N ILE A 38 2.34 21.05 17.02
CA ILE A 38 0.89 21.31 17.12
C ILE A 38 0.60 22.81 17.10
N CYS A 39 -0.69 23.16 16.98
CA CYS A 39 -1.17 24.52 17.20
C CYS A 39 -2.55 24.51 17.85
N ASN A 40 -2.96 25.65 18.40
CA ASN A 40 -4.19 25.78 19.16
C ASN A 40 -5.41 26.01 18.27
N HIS A 41 -5.21 26.55 17.06
CA HIS A 41 -6.30 26.93 16.16
C HIS A 41 -6.69 25.85 15.13
N CYS A 42 -5.84 24.84 14.89
CA CYS A 42 -6.11 23.85 13.83
C CYS A 42 -7.19 22.85 14.29
N PRO A 43 -8.29 22.67 13.51
CA PRO A 43 -9.35 21.74 13.88
C PRO A 43 -8.88 20.27 13.97
N TYR A 44 -7.83 19.90 13.23
CA TYR A 44 -7.24 18.57 13.30
C TYR A 44 -6.53 18.32 14.63
N VAL A 45 -5.82 19.32 15.17
CA VAL A 45 -5.16 19.22 16.48
C VAL A 45 -6.22 19.12 17.57
N VAL A 46 -7.21 20.01 17.55
CA VAL A 46 -8.30 20.02 18.53
C VAL A 46 -9.03 18.67 18.57
N ARG A 47 -9.26 18.05 17.40
CA ARG A 47 -9.90 16.73 17.32
C ARG A 47 -9.01 15.58 17.82
N ALA A 48 -7.70 15.63 17.55
CA ALA A 48 -6.76 14.57 17.93
C ALA A 48 -6.31 14.65 19.40
N LEU A 49 -6.67 15.72 20.12
CA LEU A 49 -6.05 16.05 21.40
C LEU A 49 -6.31 15.04 22.52
N GLU A 50 -7.53 14.52 22.63
CA GLU A 50 -7.85 13.49 23.64
C GLU A 50 -7.08 12.19 23.37
N ASP A 51 -7.03 11.75 22.11
CA ASP A 51 -6.29 10.56 21.70
C ASP A 51 -4.78 10.75 21.94
N MET A 52 -4.25 11.93 21.62
CA MET A 52 -2.84 12.27 21.87
C MET A 52 -2.49 12.20 23.36
N LYS A 53 -3.33 12.71 24.25
CA LYS A 53 -3.11 12.63 25.71
C LYS A 53 -3.20 11.20 26.21
N PHE A 54 -4.14 10.41 25.71
CA PHE A 54 -4.29 9.00 26.07
C PHE A 54 -3.07 8.18 25.64
N GLU A 55 -2.64 8.32 24.39
CA GLU A 55 -1.47 7.62 23.84
C GLU A 55 -0.18 8.08 24.54
N ALA A 56 -0.04 9.38 24.85
CA ALA A 56 1.12 9.89 25.59
C ALA A 56 1.25 9.24 26.97
N GLN A 57 0.15 9.06 27.71
CA GLN A 57 0.15 8.34 28.99
C GLN A 57 0.57 6.88 28.85
N ALA A 58 0.19 6.21 27.76
CA ALA A 58 0.60 4.84 27.50
C ALA A 58 2.10 4.78 27.18
N LEU A 59 2.58 5.66 26.30
CA LEU A 59 4.00 5.76 25.92
C LEU A 59 4.90 6.07 27.12
N GLN A 60 4.50 7.00 27.98
CA GLN A 60 5.26 7.37 29.18
C GLN A 60 5.43 6.20 30.15
N LYS A 61 4.43 5.32 30.27
CA LYS A 61 4.54 4.09 31.08
C LYS A 61 5.58 3.11 30.53
N GLU A 62 5.77 3.11 29.21
CA GLU A 62 6.79 2.35 28.50
C GLU A 62 8.13 3.11 28.40
N GLY A 63 8.31 4.22 29.13
CA GLY A 63 9.55 4.99 29.13
C GLY A 63 9.80 5.82 27.87
N ILE A 64 8.77 6.08 27.06
CA ILE A 64 8.80 6.96 25.89
C ILE A 64 8.13 8.29 26.25
N GLU A 65 8.89 9.38 26.19
CA GLU A 65 8.35 10.71 26.52
C GLU A 65 7.70 11.37 25.30
N VAL A 66 6.69 12.21 25.53
CA VAL A 66 6.04 13.01 24.48
C VAL A 66 6.30 14.48 24.73
N ILE A 67 6.60 15.24 23.68
CA ILE A 67 6.88 16.67 23.72
C ILE A 67 6.07 17.35 22.62
N ALA A 68 5.25 18.33 22.99
CA ALA A 68 4.54 19.16 22.02
C ALA A 68 5.26 20.49 21.79
N ILE A 69 5.30 20.98 20.55
CA ILE A 69 5.91 22.26 20.17
C ILE A 69 4.92 23.07 19.32
N CYS A 70 4.72 24.34 19.66
CA CYS A 70 4.02 25.32 18.82
C CYS A 70 5.02 26.24 18.16
N SER A 71 5.01 26.30 16.82
CA SER A 71 5.89 27.19 16.04
C SER A 71 5.09 28.22 15.24
N ASN A 72 3.79 28.35 15.47
CA ASN A 72 2.97 29.20 14.63
C ASN A 72 3.14 30.68 14.95
N ASP A 73 3.09 31.52 13.91
CA ASP A 73 3.17 32.99 14.06
C ASP A 73 1.94 33.54 14.81
N PRO A 74 2.12 34.11 16.02
CA PRO A 74 1.02 34.59 16.85
C PRO A 74 0.37 35.88 16.32
N ILE A 75 1.03 36.62 15.41
CA ILE A 75 0.43 37.78 14.73
C ILE A 75 -0.62 37.31 13.74
N LYS A 76 -0.31 36.24 13.00
CA LYS A 76 -1.21 35.65 12.00
C LYS A 76 -2.29 34.79 12.65
N TYR A 77 -1.96 34.10 13.74
CA TYR A 77 -2.86 33.21 14.48
C TYR A 77 -2.83 33.57 15.97
N PRO A 78 -3.67 34.51 16.45
CA PRO A 78 -3.66 34.98 17.84
C PRO A 78 -3.88 33.89 18.89
N ASP A 79 -4.58 32.82 18.52
CA ASP A 79 -4.79 31.63 19.37
C ASP A 79 -3.50 30.86 19.63
N ASP A 80 -2.45 31.03 18.83
CA ASP A 80 -1.14 30.40 19.00
C ASP A 80 -0.14 31.28 19.77
N SER A 81 -0.56 32.45 20.27
CA SER A 81 0.25 33.25 21.19
C SER A 81 0.58 32.48 22.46
N PHE A 82 1.73 32.79 23.07
CA PHE A 82 2.19 32.12 24.29
C PHE A 82 1.13 32.13 25.41
N ASP A 83 0.49 33.27 25.66
CA ASP A 83 -0.61 33.38 26.65
C ASP A 83 -1.79 32.46 26.32
N SER A 84 -2.12 32.31 25.03
CA SER A 84 -3.18 31.41 24.57
C SER A 84 -2.74 29.94 24.65
N MET A 85 -1.47 29.62 24.41
CA MET A 85 -0.91 28.28 24.64
C MET A 85 -1.03 27.86 26.10
N GLN A 86 -0.72 28.75 27.05
CA GLN A 86 -0.88 28.45 28.48
C GLN A 86 -2.34 28.14 28.83
N LYS A 87 -3.28 28.97 28.33
CA LYS A 87 -4.72 28.74 28.50
C LYS A 87 -5.17 27.43 27.84
N PHE A 88 -4.66 27.12 26.66
CA PHE A 88 -4.99 25.91 25.91
C PHE A 88 -4.49 24.66 26.62
N ALA A 89 -3.25 24.66 27.09
CA ALA A 89 -2.66 23.55 27.86
C ALA A 89 -3.43 23.29 29.16
N ALA A 90 -3.71 24.36 29.91
CA ALA A 90 -4.46 24.27 31.16
C ALA A 90 -5.90 23.79 30.95
N LYS A 91 -6.61 24.36 29.97
CA LYS A 91 -8.00 23.98 29.63
C LYS A 91 -8.11 22.51 29.24
N ASN A 92 -7.14 21.99 28.50
CA ASN A 92 -7.17 20.64 27.98
C ASN A 92 -6.38 19.63 28.84
N ALA A 93 -5.85 20.06 29.99
CA ALA A 93 -5.11 19.22 30.94
C ALA A 93 -3.99 18.40 30.26
N PHE A 94 -3.06 19.09 29.59
CA PHE A 94 -1.89 18.44 28.99
C PHE A 94 -1.11 17.65 30.04
N ASN A 95 -0.70 16.43 29.69
CA ASN A 95 0.07 15.52 30.52
C ASN A 95 1.51 15.33 30.02
N PHE A 96 1.94 16.20 29.10
CA PHE A 96 3.27 16.27 28.53
C PHE A 96 3.67 17.74 28.31
N PRO A 97 4.98 18.06 28.24
CA PRO A 97 5.45 19.41 28.00
C PRO A 97 4.92 20.01 26.69
N TYR A 98 4.45 21.26 26.74
CA TYR A 98 4.09 22.04 25.56
C TYR A 98 4.98 23.30 25.47
N LEU A 99 5.77 23.38 24.41
CA LEU A 99 6.87 24.34 24.24
C LEU A 99 6.57 25.34 23.11
N HIS A 100 7.10 26.56 23.23
CA HIS A 100 6.93 27.64 22.25
C HIS A 100 8.22 27.88 21.45
N ASP A 101 8.16 27.64 20.15
CA ASP A 101 9.20 27.87 19.15
C ASP A 101 8.92 29.17 18.40
N GLU A 102 9.17 30.29 19.08
CA GLU A 102 8.78 31.64 18.66
C GLU A 102 9.35 32.05 17.29
N ASP A 103 10.59 31.65 16.99
CA ASP A 103 11.29 32.03 15.76
C ASP A 103 11.18 30.98 14.63
N GLN A 104 10.42 29.90 14.86
CA GLN A 104 10.25 28.77 13.95
C GLN A 104 11.56 28.02 13.61
N SER A 105 12.64 28.23 14.36
CA SER A 105 13.93 27.61 14.07
C SER A 105 13.87 26.10 14.27
N VAL A 106 13.16 25.64 15.29
CA VAL A 106 13.04 24.21 15.59
C VAL A 106 12.14 23.52 14.57
N ALA A 107 11.00 24.11 14.20
CA ALA A 107 10.17 23.59 13.12
C ALA A 107 10.92 23.45 11.80
N ARG A 108 11.73 24.46 11.42
CA ARG A 108 12.57 24.37 10.21
C ARG A 108 13.65 23.31 10.31
N ALA A 109 14.26 23.14 11.49
CA ALA A 109 15.30 22.14 11.71
C ALA A 109 14.75 20.70 11.63
N TYR A 110 13.53 20.48 12.13
CA TYR A 110 12.81 19.20 12.03
C TYR A 110 12.11 19.01 10.68
N ASP A 111 12.15 20.01 9.80
CA ASP A 111 11.38 20.04 8.55
C ASP A 111 9.87 19.79 8.80
N ALA A 112 9.32 20.34 9.88
CA ALA A 112 7.90 20.21 10.24
C ALA A 112 7.01 20.88 9.20
N GLN A 113 6.10 20.13 8.59
CA GLN A 113 5.32 20.58 7.43
C GLN A 113 3.88 21.00 7.78
N CYS A 114 3.33 20.48 8.89
CA CYS A 114 1.95 20.73 9.28
C CYS A 114 1.74 20.54 10.78
N THR A 115 0.51 20.75 11.25
CA THR A 115 0.10 20.50 12.64
C THR A 115 -1.19 19.67 12.67
N PRO A 116 -1.24 18.51 13.35
CA PRO A 116 -0.13 17.87 14.07
C PRO A 116 0.86 17.15 13.12
N ASP A 117 2.17 17.28 13.35
CA ASP A 117 3.23 16.51 12.68
C ASP A 117 4.07 15.77 13.75
N PHE A 118 4.14 14.44 13.66
CA PHE A 118 4.69 13.55 14.69
C PHE A 118 6.06 13.00 14.27
N PHE A 119 7.01 13.07 15.19
CA PHE A 119 8.38 12.60 15.03
C PHE A 119 8.72 11.67 16.21
N GLY A 120 8.72 10.36 15.97
CA GLY A 120 9.13 9.36 16.96
C GLY A 120 10.61 9.04 16.82
N PHE A 121 11.34 9.14 17.93
CA PHE A 121 12.77 8.88 18.03
C PHE A 121 13.04 7.70 18.97
N ASN A 122 14.04 6.88 18.64
CA ASN A 122 14.54 5.83 19.55
C ASN A 122 15.34 6.42 20.72
N SER A 123 15.82 5.57 21.64
CA SER A 123 16.63 5.99 22.80
C SER A 123 17.97 6.65 22.44
N ALA A 124 18.44 6.51 21.20
CA ALA A 124 19.61 7.19 20.67
C ALA A 124 19.26 8.53 19.99
N MET A 125 18.00 8.98 20.08
CA MET A 125 17.44 10.16 19.40
C MET A 125 17.52 10.10 17.88
N GLU A 126 17.47 8.91 17.30
CA GLU A 126 17.38 8.72 15.85
C GLU A 126 15.92 8.57 15.44
N LEU A 127 15.53 9.26 14.36
CA LEU A 127 14.16 9.25 13.87
C LEU A 127 13.77 7.84 13.40
N GLU A 128 12.77 7.27 14.03
CA GLU A 128 12.17 5.97 13.69
C GLU A 128 10.80 6.12 13.04
N TYR A 129 10.04 7.15 13.43
CA TYR A 129 8.65 7.33 12.98
C TYR A 129 8.35 8.75 12.50
N ARG A 130 7.83 8.88 11.27
CA ARG A 130 7.22 10.11 10.74
C ARG A 130 6.07 9.80 9.78
N GLY A 131 4.83 9.79 10.28
CA GLY A 131 3.66 9.54 9.42
C GLY A 131 2.32 9.91 10.04
N LYS A 132 1.32 10.10 9.20
CA LYS A 132 -0.07 10.34 9.61
C LYS A 132 -0.99 9.43 8.80
N VAL A 133 -1.89 8.72 9.49
CA VAL A 133 -3.05 8.10 8.84
C VAL A 133 -4.09 9.20 8.65
N ILE A 134 -4.48 9.44 7.40
CA ILE A 134 -5.49 10.44 7.03
C ILE A 134 -6.62 9.76 6.25
N PRO A 135 -7.83 10.34 6.23
CA PRO A 135 -8.86 9.91 5.31
C PRO A 135 -8.35 9.92 3.87
N ILE A 136 -8.66 8.88 3.09
CA ILE A 136 -8.16 8.75 1.71
C ILE A 136 -8.56 9.94 0.81
N SER A 137 -9.71 10.55 1.08
CA SER A 137 -10.19 11.75 0.37
C SER A 137 -9.34 13.00 0.60
N GLU A 138 -8.50 13.00 1.64
CA GLU A 138 -7.58 14.10 1.96
C GLU A 138 -6.15 13.86 1.44
N ALA A 139 -5.88 12.67 0.90
CA ALA A 139 -4.56 12.30 0.40
C ALA A 139 -4.17 13.16 -0.82
N LYS A 140 -2.92 13.64 -0.82
CA LYS A 140 -2.35 14.47 -1.89
C LYS A 140 -0.95 13.98 -2.23
N ILE A 141 -0.61 14.03 -3.51
CA ILE A 141 0.74 13.84 -4.03
C ILE A 141 1.14 15.05 -4.86
N SER A 142 2.44 15.33 -4.97
CA SER A 142 2.95 16.39 -5.82
C SER A 142 2.61 16.13 -7.29
N VAL A 143 2.15 17.15 -8.01
CA VAL A 143 1.96 17.07 -9.47
C VAL A 143 3.29 16.95 -10.23
N LEU A 144 4.42 17.21 -9.56
CA LEU A 144 5.77 17.09 -10.10
C LEU A 144 6.40 15.72 -9.86
N ASP A 145 5.69 14.84 -9.16
CA ASP A 145 6.14 13.50 -8.85
C ASP A 145 6.34 12.68 -10.13
N TRP A 146 7.49 12.01 -10.28
CA TRP A 146 7.78 11.19 -11.46
C TRP A 146 6.99 9.88 -11.48
N GLY A 147 6.48 9.42 -10.34
CA GLY A 147 5.48 8.36 -10.31
C GLY A 147 4.17 8.78 -10.97
N LEU A 148 3.76 10.04 -10.82
CA LEU A 148 2.59 10.57 -11.52
C LEU A 148 2.89 10.91 -12.98
N THR A 149 3.96 11.66 -13.23
CA THR A 149 4.22 12.25 -14.56
C THR A 149 4.89 11.29 -15.54
N ARG A 150 5.46 10.19 -15.06
CA ARG A 150 6.21 9.22 -15.88
C ARG A 150 5.91 7.76 -15.55
N SER A 151 5.06 7.49 -14.56
CA SER A 151 4.87 6.14 -14.04
C SER A 151 6.20 5.48 -13.59
N ASP A 152 7.17 6.26 -13.12
CA ASP A 152 8.40 5.76 -12.48
C ASP A 152 8.11 5.41 -11.01
N ILE A 153 7.42 4.30 -10.83
CA ILE A 153 6.77 3.88 -9.59
C ILE A 153 6.53 2.38 -9.62
N THR A 154 6.57 1.74 -8.46
CA THR A 154 6.07 0.37 -8.27
C THR A 154 5.10 0.34 -7.10
N TYR A 155 4.21 -0.63 -7.13
CA TYR A 155 3.26 -0.85 -6.06
C TYR A 155 3.05 -2.33 -5.83
N ASP A 156 2.57 -2.68 -4.65
CA ASP A 156 1.96 -3.96 -4.39
C ASP A 156 0.60 -3.78 -3.71
N VAL A 157 -0.17 -4.86 -3.72
CA VAL A 157 -1.52 -4.93 -3.16
C VAL A 157 -1.64 -6.22 -2.40
N VAL A 158 -1.72 -6.11 -1.09
CA VAL A 158 -2.12 -7.20 -0.20
C VAL A 158 -3.56 -6.96 0.22
N HIS A 159 -4.30 -8.01 0.55
CA HIS A 159 -5.63 -7.85 1.12
C HIS A 159 -5.69 -8.31 2.57
N VAL A 160 -6.64 -7.73 3.28
CA VAL A 160 -7.09 -8.18 4.59
C VAL A 160 -8.41 -8.90 4.39
N TRP A 161 -8.57 -10.04 5.05
CA TRP A 161 -9.81 -10.80 5.05
C TRP A 161 -10.11 -11.27 6.46
N ASN A 162 -11.34 -11.05 6.93
CA ASN A 162 -11.78 -11.40 8.28
C ASN A 162 -10.82 -10.94 9.39
N GLY A 163 -10.21 -9.77 9.20
CA GLY A 163 -9.34 -9.15 10.19
C GLY A 163 -7.86 -9.50 10.10
N ALA A 164 -7.44 -10.37 9.17
CA ALA A 164 -6.04 -10.79 9.02
C ALA A 164 -5.51 -10.48 7.62
N PHE A 165 -4.22 -10.14 7.51
CA PHE A 165 -3.54 -10.13 6.22
C PHE A 165 -3.33 -11.56 5.73
N PHE A 166 -3.54 -11.78 4.42
CA PHE A 166 -3.21 -13.04 3.78
C PHE A 166 -1.87 -12.95 3.05
N ARG A 167 -0.90 -13.80 3.42
CA ARG A 167 0.43 -13.95 2.82
C ARG A 167 1.26 -12.66 2.74
N ILE A 168 1.14 -11.78 3.72
CA ILE A 168 1.80 -10.46 3.71
C ILE A 168 3.30 -10.55 3.42
N ASP A 169 3.99 -11.58 3.91
CA ASP A 169 5.43 -11.80 3.68
C ASP A 169 5.76 -11.98 2.19
N ASP A 170 4.93 -12.72 1.45
CA ASP A 170 5.13 -12.92 0.01
C ASP A 170 4.96 -11.59 -0.76
N TYR A 171 4.01 -10.75 -0.34
CA TYR A 171 3.79 -9.43 -0.94
C TYR A 171 4.92 -8.46 -0.62
N LEU A 172 5.36 -8.40 0.64
CA LEU A 172 6.48 -7.56 1.06
C LEU A 172 7.76 -7.94 0.31
N LYS A 173 8.08 -9.23 0.24
CA LYS A 173 9.24 -9.72 -0.52
C LYS A 173 9.19 -9.31 -2.00
N ARG A 174 8.02 -9.43 -2.64
CA ARG A 174 7.84 -9.02 -4.05
C ARG A 174 7.95 -7.51 -4.21
N PHE A 175 7.41 -6.73 -3.27
CA PHE A 175 7.53 -5.27 -3.26
C PHE A 175 8.98 -4.83 -3.12
N MET A 176 9.74 -5.39 -2.16
CA MET A 176 11.17 -5.12 -1.98
C MET A 176 11.99 -5.49 -3.24
N THR A 177 11.67 -6.64 -3.85
CA THR A 177 12.30 -7.07 -5.13
C THR A 177 11.99 -6.08 -6.26
N SER A 178 10.75 -5.59 -6.34
CA SER A 178 10.32 -4.62 -7.35
C SER A 178 11.04 -3.28 -7.18
N MET A 179 11.14 -2.77 -5.95
CA MET A 179 11.91 -1.56 -5.65
C MET A 179 13.38 -1.70 -6.06
N SER A 180 14.01 -2.84 -5.71
CA SER A 180 15.40 -3.13 -6.08
C SER A 180 15.62 -3.14 -7.60
N LYS A 181 14.74 -3.82 -8.37
CA LYS A 181 14.79 -3.85 -9.84
C LYS A 181 14.67 -2.45 -10.46
N LEU A 182 13.88 -1.56 -9.85
CA LEU A 182 13.73 -0.18 -10.29
C LEU A 182 14.77 0.79 -9.68
N ARG A 183 15.68 0.31 -8.84
CA ARG A 183 16.65 1.15 -8.10
C ARG A 183 15.93 2.25 -7.31
N LEU A 184 14.85 1.89 -6.64
CA LEU A 184 14.12 2.77 -5.72
C LEU A 184 14.63 2.52 -4.29
N ASP A 185 14.83 3.59 -3.54
CA ASP A 185 15.17 3.56 -2.12
C ASP A 185 14.31 4.57 -1.36
N VAL A 186 13.30 4.07 -0.66
CA VAL A 186 12.35 4.88 0.12
C VAL A 186 12.78 5.06 1.58
N GLY A 187 13.96 4.57 1.97
CA GLY A 187 14.48 4.69 3.34
C GLY A 187 13.75 3.83 4.37
N LEU A 188 13.00 2.81 3.93
CA LEU A 188 12.27 1.88 4.80
C LEU A 188 12.67 0.44 4.51
N ASP A 189 12.87 -0.33 5.57
CA ASP A 189 13.02 -1.78 5.49
C ASP A 189 11.67 -2.52 5.44
N GLU A 190 11.74 -3.84 5.28
CA GLU A 190 10.56 -4.70 5.18
C GLU A 190 9.66 -4.65 6.43
N GLU A 191 10.25 -4.58 7.63
CA GLU A 191 9.53 -4.60 8.90
C GLU A 191 8.88 -3.23 9.21
N GLN A 192 9.52 -2.14 8.80
CA GLN A 192 8.94 -0.81 8.86
C GLN A 192 7.74 -0.68 7.92
N ILE A 193 7.84 -1.20 6.68
CA ILE A 193 6.71 -1.24 5.74
C ILE A 193 5.57 -2.10 6.31
N ARG A 194 5.88 -3.30 6.81
CA ARG A 194 4.92 -4.18 7.49
C ARG A 194 4.18 -3.44 8.60
N SER A 195 4.91 -2.79 9.50
CA SER A 195 4.36 -2.04 10.62
C SER A 195 3.46 -0.89 10.16
N ALA A 196 3.84 -0.18 9.09
CA ALA A 196 3.02 0.87 8.49
C ALA A 196 1.68 0.33 7.96
N LEU A 197 1.67 -0.83 7.30
CA LEU A 197 0.45 -1.47 6.79
C LEU A 197 -0.45 -1.98 7.92
N ILE A 198 0.11 -2.60 8.96
CA ILE A 198 -0.64 -3.04 10.15
C ILE A 198 -1.28 -1.84 10.84
N ASN A 199 -0.52 -0.77 11.06
CA ASN A 199 -1.03 0.44 11.70
C ASN A 199 -2.13 1.11 10.87
N LEU A 200 -1.98 1.17 9.54
CA LEU A 200 -3.01 1.69 8.63
C LEU A 200 -4.33 0.94 8.79
N ILE A 201 -4.29 -0.40 8.77
CA ILE A 201 -5.51 -1.22 8.86
C ILE A 201 -6.11 -1.20 10.26
N SER A 202 -5.28 -1.35 11.29
CA SER A 202 -5.69 -1.27 12.69
C SER A 202 -6.42 0.04 12.97
N THR A 203 -5.89 1.17 12.52
CA THR A 203 -6.49 2.51 12.65
C THR A 203 -7.77 2.66 11.82
N SER A 204 -7.84 2.05 10.64
CA SER A 204 -9.01 2.15 9.77
C SER A 204 -10.23 1.36 10.25
N GLY A 205 -10.04 0.32 11.08
CA GLY A 205 -11.09 -0.62 11.46
C GLY A 205 -11.54 -1.60 10.37
N LEU A 206 -10.96 -1.55 9.16
CA LEU A 206 -11.39 -2.38 8.03
C LEU A 206 -11.01 -3.86 8.23
N LYS A 207 -12.03 -4.72 8.37
CA LYS A 207 -11.84 -6.19 8.52
C LYS A 207 -11.68 -6.94 7.19
N SER A 208 -12.14 -6.35 6.09
CA SER A 208 -11.92 -6.84 4.74
C SER A 208 -11.53 -5.66 3.87
N ALA A 209 -10.27 -5.64 3.41
CA ALA A 209 -9.67 -4.46 2.82
C ALA A 209 -8.80 -4.78 1.61
N TYR A 210 -8.80 -3.88 0.64
CA TYR A 210 -7.76 -3.76 -0.37
C TYR A 210 -6.68 -2.82 0.17
N VAL A 211 -5.44 -3.28 0.27
CA VAL A 211 -4.35 -2.53 0.90
C VAL A 211 -3.20 -2.38 -0.09
N SER A 212 -2.99 -1.16 -0.58
CA SER A 212 -1.91 -0.86 -1.50
C SER A 212 -0.72 -0.27 -0.77
N MET A 213 0.47 -0.73 -1.14
CA MET A 213 1.76 -0.18 -0.74
C MET A 213 2.48 0.31 -1.99
N VAL A 214 3.08 1.50 -1.96
CA VAL A 214 3.58 2.17 -3.16
C VAL A 214 4.91 2.84 -2.88
N ALA A 215 5.85 2.69 -3.82
CA ALA A 215 7.15 3.36 -3.82
C ALA A 215 7.28 4.16 -5.12
N SER A 216 7.35 5.49 -4.99
CA SER A 216 7.53 6.40 -6.11
C SER A 216 8.96 6.90 -6.20
N ARG A 217 9.45 7.15 -7.43
CA ARG A 217 10.68 7.89 -7.68
C ARG A 217 10.65 9.28 -7.02
N GLY A 218 9.48 9.89 -6.92
CA GLY A 218 9.30 11.19 -6.27
C GLY A 218 9.66 12.39 -7.15
N THR A 219 9.98 13.51 -6.52
CA THR A 219 10.27 14.78 -7.21
C THR A 219 11.79 15.02 -7.24
N PRO A 220 12.37 15.46 -8.38
CA PRO A 220 13.78 15.83 -8.46
C PRO A 220 14.09 17.04 -7.59
N ILE A 221 15.19 16.96 -6.83
CA ILE A 221 15.66 18.04 -5.97
C ILE A 221 16.32 19.16 -6.81
N ILE A 222 16.84 18.83 -7.98
CA ILE A 222 17.46 19.77 -8.92
C ILE A 222 16.45 20.13 -10.02
N PRO A 223 15.97 21.38 -10.11
CA PRO A 223 15.04 21.78 -11.15
C PRO A 223 15.58 21.50 -12.57
N GLY A 224 14.73 20.92 -13.44
CA GLY A 224 15.06 20.64 -14.85
C GLY A 224 15.92 19.40 -15.09
N THR A 225 16.46 18.77 -14.05
CA THR A 225 17.25 17.55 -14.20
C THR A 225 16.45 16.40 -14.82
N ARG A 226 17.15 15.54 -15.56
CA ARG A 226 16.65 14.25 -16.06
C ARG A 226 17.29 13.07 -15.34
N ASP A 227 18.13 13.32 -14.33
CA ASP A 227 18.80 12.29 -13.55
C ASP A 227 17.85 11.72 -12.47
N PRO A 228 17.41 10.45 -12.56
CA PRO A 228 16.53 9.86 -11.56
C PRO A 228 17.16 9.76 -10.18
N ARG A 229 18.50 9.76 -10.07
CA ARG A 229 19.22 9.71 -8.78
C ARG A 229 19.04 10.98 -7.96
N SER A 230 18.65 12.07 -8.60
CA SER A 230 18.38 13.34 -7.92
C SER A 230 16.96 13.43 -7.35
N CYS A 231 16.13 12.40 -7.52
CA CYS A 231 14.79 12.36 -6.97
C CYS A 231 14.80 11.79 -5.55
N LYS A 232 14.04 12.42 -4.66
CA LYS A 232 13.77 11.88 -3.33
C LYS A 232 12.63 10.87 -3.44
N ASN A 233 12.97 9.57 -3.42
CA ASN A 233 11.95 8.53 -3.49
C ASN A 233 11.14 8.55 -2.18
N HIS A 234 9.88 8.14 -2.24
CA HIS A 234 9.04 8.10 -1.04
C HIS A 234 8.05 6.94 -1.10
N PHE A 235 7.65 6.52 0.10
CA PHE A 235 6.67 5.49 0.33
C PHE A 235 5.32 6.10 0.73
N TYR A 236 4.25 5.48 0.26
CA TYR A 236 2.92 5.68 0.81
C TYR A 236 2.10 4.40 0.72
N ALA A 237 1.13 4.26 1.60
CA ALA A 237 0.17 3.17 1.59
C ALA A 237 -1.25 3.73 1.74
N TRP A 238 -2.22 3.00 1.21
CA TRP A 238 -3.63 3.34 1.33
C TRP A 238 -4.48 2.08 1.38
N ALA A 239 -5.63 2.19 2.05
CA ALA A 239 -6.57 1.09 2.20
C ALA A 239 -7.99 1.56 1.92
N VAL A 240 -8.78 0.69 1.32
CA VAL A 240 -10.21 0.85 1.07
C VAL A 240 -10.93 -0.47 1.40
N PRO A 241 -12.27 -0.49 1.53
CA PRO A 241 -13.01 -1.74 1.61
C PRO A 241 -12.63 -2.70 0.49
N PHE A 242 -12.68 -4.01 0.76
CA PHE A 242 -12.25 -5.03 -0.19
C PHE A 242 -12.86 -4.82 -1.59
N VAL A 243 -12.00 -4.91 -2.60
CA VAL A 243 -12.35 -4.67 -4.01
C VAL A 243 -12.48 -5.99 -4.76
N TRP A 244 -13.51 -6.07 -5.61
CA TRP A 244 -13.71 -7.17 -6.55
C TRP A 244 -13.41 -6.66 -7.96
N VAL A 245 -12.24 -7.04 -8.52
CA VAL A 245 -11.82 -6.65 -9.88
C VAL A 245 -12.81 -7.14 -10.92
N ILE A 246 -13.27 -8.39 -10.76
CA ILE A 246 -14.43 -8.89 -11.47
C ILE A 246 -15.62 -8.76 -10.52
N PRO A 247 -16.69 -8.00 -10.88
CA PRO A 247 -17.84 -7.80 -10.01
C PRO A 247 -18.44 -9.13 -9.53
N GLN A 248 -18.95 -9.16 -8.29
CA GLN A 248 -19.44 -10.41 -7.69
C GLN A 248 -20.52 -11.12 -8.51
N GLU A 249 -21.43 -10.37 -9.16
CA GLU A 249 -22.47 -10.96 -10.01
C GLU A 249 -21.88 -11.61 -11.28
N VAL A 250 -20.82 -11.04 -11.83
CA VAL A 250 -20.06 -11.66 -12.93
C VAL A 250 -19.31 -12.89 -12.41
N ALA A 251 -18.67 -12.79 -11.24
CA ALA A 251 -17.93 -13.90 -10.66
C ALA A 251 -18.83 -15.12 -10.35
N LYS A 252 -20.06 -14.90 -9.86
CA LYS A 252 -21.06 -15.95 -9.63
C LYS A 252 -21.54 -16.60 -10.92
N ARG A 253 -21.74 -15.81 -11.99
CA ARG A 253 -22.11 -16.32 -13.32
C ARG A 253 -20.95 -17.03 -14.02
N GLY A 254 -19.72 -16.64 -13.70
CA GLY A 254 -18.53 -16.91 -14.49
C GLY A 254 -18.32 -15.81 -15.52
N ALA A 255 -17.07 -15.34 -15.63
CA ALA A 255 -16.72 -14.25 -16.52
C ALA A 255 -16.75 -14.69 -17.99
N HIS A 256 -17.20 -13.80 -18.86
CA HIS A 256 -17.01 -13.90 -20.30
C HIS A 256 -15.79 -13.06 -20.68
N ILE A 257 -14.77 -13.68 -21.26
CA ILE A 257 -13.52 -13.00 -21.61
C ILE A 257 -13.28 -13.03 -23.11
N SER A 258 -12.71 -11.96 -23.65
CA SER A 258 -12.13 -11.98 -25.00
C SER A 258 -10.64 -12.26 -24.98
N ILE A 259 -10.12 -12.75 -26.11
CA ILE A 259 -8.68 -12.72 -26.39
C ILE A 259 -8.37 -11.48 -27.22
N ALA A 260 -7.48 -10.61 -26.73
CA ALA A 260 -7.13 -9.37 -27.40
C ALA A 260 -6.46 -9.64 -28.76
N LYS A 261 -7.09 -9.18 -29.84
CA LYS A 261 -6.63 -9.41 -31.22
C LYS A 261 -5.64 -8.37 -31.70
N GLU A 262 -5.86 -7.11 -31.34
CA GLU A 262 -5.10 -5.98 -31.87
C GLU A 262 -4.02 -5.49 -30.90
N THR A 263 -4.37 -5.43 -29.61
CA THR A 263 -3.44 -4.96 -28.58
C THR A 263 -2.61 -6.12 -28.03
N ARG A 264 -1.30 -5.92 -27.96
CA ARG A 264 -0.36 -6.86 -27.33
C ARG A 264 0.08 -6.34 -25.97
N ARG A 265 0.38 -7.27 -25.06
CA ARG A 265 0.98 -6.95 -23.77
C ARG A 265 2.33 -6.27 -23.99
N ILE A 266 2.62 -5.22 -23.21
CA ILE A 266 3.94 -4.57 -23.21
C ILE A 266 5.01 -5.64 -22.99
N SER A 267 5.97 -5.69 -23.90
CA SER A 267 7.05 -6.66 -23.87
C SER A 267 7.88 -6.54 -22.59
N ALA A 268 8.31 -7.67 -22.04
CA ALA A 268 9.23 -7.73 -20.91
C ALA A 268 10.58 -7.03 -21.19
N GLN A 269 10.93 -6.83 -22.46
CA GLN A 269 12.11 -6.05 -22.86
C GLN A 269 11.90 -4.53 -22.71
N SER A 270 10.65 -4.07 -22.68
CA SER A 270 10.29 -2.66 -22.50
C SER A 270 9.96 -2.34 -21.04
N VAL A 271 9.09 -3.15 -20.42
CA VAL A 271 8.72 -3.04 -19.00
C VAL A 271 8.68 -4.45 -18.44
N ASP A 272 9.51 -4.75 -17.45
CA ASP A 272 9.51 -6.06 -16.78
C ASP A 272 8.15 -6.29 -16.08
N PRO A 273 7.30 -7.23 -16.55
CA PRO A 273 5.97 -7.44 -15.99
C PRO A 273 6.01 -8.06 -14.59
N THR A 274 7.16 -8.60 -14.16
CA THR A 274 7.33 -9.11 -12.80
C THR A 274 7.51 -7.98 -11.77
N VAL A 275 7.81 -6.76 -12.22
CA VAL A 275 7.75 -5.54 -11.41
C VAL A 275 6.34 -4.97 -11.55
N LYS A 276 5.51 -5.09 -10.52
CA LYS A 276 4.12 -4.62 -10.56
C LYS A 276 4.09 -3.09 -10.70
N ASN A 277 3.41 -2.59 -11.73
CA ASN A 277 3.52 -1.21 -12.20
C ASN A 277 2.20 -0.67 -12.78
N TYR A 278 2.13 0.65 -13.00
CA TYR A 278 0.96 1.36 -13.53
C TYR A 278 1.01 1.60 -15.05
N HIS A 279 1.91 0.94 -15.80
CA HIS A 279 1.89 0.96 -17.26
C HIS A 279 0.74 0.09 -17.79
N TRP A 280 -0.48 0.62 -17.72
CA TRP A 280 -1.74 -0.07 -18.02
C TRP A 280 -2.33 0.31 -19.39
N GLY A 281 -1.60 1.05 -20.23
CA GLY A 281 -2.14 1.56 -21.50
C GLY A 281 -2.61 0.44 -22.44
N ASP A 282 -1.83 -0.64 -22.55
CA ASP A 282 -2.16 -1.85 -23.32
C ASP A 282 -3.38 -2.58 -22.74
N MET A 283 -3.39 -2.82 -21.44
CA MET A 283 -4.49 -3.48 -20.74
C MET A 283 -5.79 -2.68 -20.84
N THR A 284 -5.70 -1.36 -20.70
CA THR A 284 -6.85 -0.44 -20.76
C THR A 284 -7.43 -0.42 -22.17
N ALA A 285 -6.58 -0.31 -23.21
CA ALA A 285 -7.03 -0.35 -24.60
C ALA A 285 -7.73 -1.67 -24.94
N ALA A 286 -7.12 -2.80 -24.56
CA ALA A 286 -7.71 -4.12 -24.77
C ALA A 286 -9.03 -4.30 -24.00
N LEU A 287 -9.12 -3.76 -22.78
CA LEU A 287 -10.34 -3.82 -21.97
C LEU A 287 -11.50 -3.07 -22.63
N PHE A 288 -11.26 -1.87 -23.18
CA PHE A 288 -12.28 -1.15 -23.94
C PHE A 288 -12.78 -1.97 -25.14
N GLN A 289 -11.86 -2.56 -25.91
CA GLN A 289 -12.23 -3.41 -27.05
C GLN A 289 -13.14 -4.58 -26.65
N ALA A 290 -12.88 -5.20 -25.50
CA ALA A 290 -13.68 -6.29 -24.97
C ALA A 290 -15.08 -5.83 -24.52
N LEU A 291 -15.13 -4.71 -23.78
CA LEU A 291 -16.37 -4.14 -23.27
C LEU A 291 -17.28 -3.65 -24.40
N ASP A 292 -16.71 -3.04 -25.45
CA ASP A 292 -17.45 -2.52 -26.61
C ASP A 292 -18.26 -3.61 -27.34
N VAL A 293 -17.81 -4.87 -27.27
CA VAL A 293 -18.50 -6.03 -27.88
C VAL A 293 -19.16 -6.95 -26.84
N GLY A 294 -19.27 -6.50 -25.59
CA GLY A 294 -20.07 -7.15 -24.55
C GLY A 294 -19.40 -8.26 -23.74
N TYR A 295 -18.06 -8.35 -23.74
CA TYR A 295 -17.34 -9.20 -22.79
C TYR A 295 -17.14 -8.48 -21.46
N ASP A 296 -16.94 -9.24 -20.38
CA ASP A 296 -16.71 -8.69 -19.04
C ASP A 296 -15.27 -8.19 -18.87
N THR A 297 -14.31 -8.83 -19.53
CA THR A 297 -12.89 -8.47 -19.52
C THR A 297 -12.12 -9.14 -20.68
N THR A 298 -10.80 -9.06 -20.67
CA THR A 298 -9.92 -9.60 -21.72
C THR A 298 -8.64 -10.22 -21.17
N VAL A 299 -7.99 -11.04 -21.98
CA VAL A 299 -6.58 -11.40 -21.82
C VAL A 299 -5.75 -10.94 -23.01
N LEU A 300 -4.49 -10.61 -22.77
CA LEU A 300 -3.57 -10.12 -23.78
C LEU A 300 -2.60 -11.21 -24.23
N LEU A 301 -2.15 -11.09 -25.48
CA LEU A 301 -1.10 -11.92 -26.06
C LEU A 301 0.26 -11.21 -25.98
N ASP A 302 1.33 -11.99 -25.92
CA ASP A 302 2.69 -11.52 -26.17
C ASP A 302 2.98 -11.38 -27.67
N GLN A 303 4.21 -11.02 -28.01
CA GLN A 303 4.64 -10.79 -29.39
C GLN A 303 4.73 -12.08 -30.22
N ASP A 304 4.68 -13.25 -29.57
CA ASP A 304 4.74 -14.58 -30.18
C ASP A 304 3.36 -15.29 -30.15
N ASP A 305 2.28 -14.52 -29.94
CA ASP A 305 0.89 -14.97 -29.87
C ASP A 305 0.58 -15.98 -28.74
N HIS A 306 1.34 -15.94 -27.64
CA HIS A 306 1.02 -16.67 -26.41
C HIS A 306 0.25 -15.81 -25.41
N ILE A 307 -0.64 -16.44 -24.64
CA ILE A 307 -1.40 -15.82 -23.56
C ILE A 307 -0.47 -15.31 -22.46
N THR A 308 -0.77 -14.13 -21.92
CA THR A 308 -0.02 -13.50 -20.82
C THR A 308 -0.89 -13.30 -19.57
N GLU A 309 -1.55 -12.17 -19.44
CA GLU A 309 -2.40 -11.77 -18.32
C GLU A 309 -3.52 -10.85 -18.81
N GLY A 310 -4.48 -10.58 -17.93
CA GLY A 310 -5.52 -9.59 -18.16
C GLY A 310 -5.39 -8.38 -17.25
N PRO A 311 -6.31 -7.40 -17.38
CA PRO A 311 -6.34 -6.19 -16.54
C PRO A 311 -6.47 -6.52 -15.05
N GLY A 312 -5.34 -6.66 -14.35
CA GLY A 312 -5.29 -6.91 -12.91
C GLY A 312 -5.43 -8.37 -12.47
N PHE A 313 -5.24 -9.36 -13.35
CA PHE A 313 -5.31 -10.79 -12.97
C PHE A 313 -4.42 -11.69 -13.83
N ASN A 314 -3.96 -12.81 -13.24
CA ASN A 314 -3.40 -13.93 -14.00
C ASN A 314 -4.52 -14.83 -14.52
N ILE A 315 -4.24 -15.61 -15.57
CA ILE A 315 -5.18 -16.59 -16.13
C ILE A 315 -4.63 -18.02 -16.03
N PHE A 316 -5.54 -18.96 -15.83
CA PHE A 316 -5.31 -20.40 -15.80
C PHE A 316 -6.29 -21.11 -16.73
N ALA A 317 -5.87 -22.24 -17.26
CA ALA A 317 -6.69 -23.15 -18.05
C ALA A 317 -6.50 -24.59 -17.56
N VAL A 318 -7.51 -25.44 -17.75
CA VAL A 318 -7.41 -26.88 -17.59
C VAL A 318 -7.35 -27.49 -18.98
N ILE A 319 -6.24 -28.15 -19.29
CA ILE A 319 -5.99 -28.78 -20.59
C ILE A 319 -5.48 -30.20 -20.33
N ASP A 320 -6.17 -31.20 -20.87
CA ASP A 320 -5.84 -32.63 -20.69
C ASP A 320 -5.68 -33.02 -19.21
N GLY A 321 -6.58 -32.51 -18.35
CA GLY A 321 -6.58 -32.77 -16.91
C GLY A 321 -5.45 -32.08 -16.13
N LYS A 322 -4.72 -31.14 -16.74
CA LYS A 322 -3.63 -30.37 -16.12
C LYS A 322 -3.99 -28.89 -16.03
N VAL A 323 -3.75 -28.29 -14.88
CA VAL A 323 -3.84 -26.84 -14.67
C VAL A 323 -2.60 -26.18 -15.28
N VAL A 324 -2.80 -25.24 -16.18
CA VAL A 324 -1.72 -24.51 -16.85
C VAL A 324 -1.92 -23.02 -16.75
N THR A 325 -0.81 -22.27 -16.66
CA THR A 325 -0.79 -20.80 -16.65
C THR A 325 0.41 -20.30 -17.46
N PRO A 326 0.37 -19.07 -18.02
CA PRO A 326 1.50 -18.52 -18.73
C PRO A 326 2.80 -18.54 -17.93
N LYS A 327 3.90 -18.94 -18.58
CA LYS A 327 5.23 -19.02 -17.96
C LYS A 327 5.97 -17.69 -17.87
N SER A 328 5.63 -16.74 -18.74
CA SER A 328 6.29 -15.45 -18.89
C SER A 328 5.31 -14.40 -19.39
N GLY A 329 5.75 -13.14 -19.45
CA GLY A 329 4.93 -12.03 -19.97
C GLY A 329 3.85 -11.52 -19.01
N ALA A 330 3.85 -12.00 -17.77
CA ALA A 330 2.85 -11.67 -16.76
C ALA A 330 3.49 -11.43 -15.38
N LEU A 331 2.74 -10.80 -14.49
CA LEU A 331 3.13 -10.68 -13.08
C LEU A 331 3.14 -12.06 -12.42
N GLU A 332 4.13 -12.30 -11.57
CA GLU A 332 4.16 -13.46 -10.68
C GLU A 332 3.22 -13.23 -9.49
N GLY A 333 1.91 -13.34 -9.75
CA GLY A 333 0.84 -13.10 -8.79
C GLY A 333 0.97 -13.94 -7.51
N ILE A 334 0.69 -13.37 -6.34
CA ILE A 334 0.63 -14.15 -5.09
C ILE A 334 -0.61 -15.07 -5.08
N THR A 335 -1.73 -14.66 -5.69
CA THR A 335 -2.86 -15.57 -5.96
C THR A 335 -2.46 -16.69 -6.92
N ARG A 336 -1.66 -16.41 -7.96
CA ARG A 336 -1.09 -17.43 -8.86
C ARG A 336 -0.19 -18.41 -8.09
N LYS A 337 0.69 -17.93 -7.21
CA LYS A 337 1.49 -18.76 -6.30
C LYS A 337 0.59 -19.64 -5.42
N THR A 338 -0.48 -19.06 -4.88
CA THR A 338 -1.46 -19.79 -4.06
C THR A 338 -2.17 -20.89 -4.85
N VAL A 339 -2.49 -20.68 -6.13
CA VAL A 339 -3.03 -21.74 -7.00
C VAL A 339 -2.03 -22.89 -7.18
N PHE A 340 -0.73 -22.60 -7.34
CA PHE A 340 0.29 -23.66 -7.37
C PHE A 340 0.33 -24.46 -6.06
N ASP A 341 0.28 -23.78 -4.92
CA ASP A 341 0.27 -24.41 -3.60
C ASP A 341 -0.98 -25.30 -3.42
N ILE A 342 -2.16 -24.80 -3.82
CA ILE A 342 -3.43 -25.54 -3.80
C ILE A 342 -3.37 -26.76 -4.71
N CYS A 343 -2.91 -26.61 -5.95
CA CYS A 343 -2.79 -27.75 -6.86
C CYS A 343 -1.83 -28.82 -6.32
N SER A 344 -0.73 -28.41 -5.67
CA SER A 344 0.18 -29.34 -5.00
C SER A 344 -0.51 -30.09 -3.86
N GLU A 345 -1.30 -29.40 -3.02
CA GLU A 345 -2.01 -30.01 -1.89
C GLU A 345 -3.14 -30.96 -2.36
N LEU A 346 -3.84 -30.59 -3.43
CA LEU A 346 -4.91 -31.40 -4.04
C LEU A 346 -4.39 -32.47 -5.01
N GLN A 347 -3.07 -32.57 -5.21
CA GLN A 347 -2.44 -33.49 -6.17
C GLN A 347 -2.92 -33.31 -7.62
N ILE A 348 -3.27 -32.08 -7.99
CA ILE A 348 -3.66 -31.70 -9.35
C ILE A 348 -2.39 -31.31 -10.12
N PRO A 349 -2.08 -31.93 -11.27
CA PRO A 349 -0.95 -31.54 -12.09
C PRO A 349 -1.05 -30.06 -12.47
N CYS A 350 -0.01 -29.28 -12.16
CA CYS A 350 0.01 -27.84 -12.42
C CYS A 350 1.36 -27.41 -13.00
N ALA A 351 1.36 -26.57 -14.04
CA ALA A 351 2.60 -26.05 -14.61
C ALA A 351 2.46 -24.67 -15.25
N ALA A 352 3.57 -23.93 -15.22
CA ALA A 352 3.74 -22.74 -16.04
C ALA A 352 4.22 -23.14 -17.45
N THR A 353 3.49 -22.79 -18.49
CA THR A 353 3.81 -23.13 -19.90
C THR A 353 3.49 -21.98 -20.85
N ASN A 354 3.89 -22.10 -22.11
CA ASN A 354 3.28 -21.31 -23.18
C ASN A 354 1.88 -21.87 -23.46
N ILE A 355 0.93 -20.96 -23.67
CA ILE A 355 -0.45 -21.28 -24.01
C ILE A 355 -0.78 -20.41 -25.22
N SER A 356 -1.13 -21.03 -26.34
CA SER A 356 -1.63 -20.33 -27.52
C SER A 356 -3.09 -19.88 -27.32
N ALA A 357 -3.55 -18.91 -28.12
CA ALA A 357 -4.96 -18.52 -28.12
C ALA A 357 -5.90 -19.70 -28.41
N MET A 358 -5.49 -20.60 -29.31
CA MET A 358 -6.27 -21.79 -29.67
C MET A 358 -6.37 -22.79 -28.51
N GLU A 359 -5.27 -23.01 -27.77
CA GLU A 359 -5.28 -23.86 -26.58
C GLU A 359 -6.20 -23.29 -25.50
N LEU A 360 -6.17 -21.97 -25.26
CA LEU A 360 -7.07 -21.34 -24.28
C LEU A 360 -8.54 -21.47 -24.69
N GLN A 361 -8.87 -21.26 -25.97
CA GLN A 361 -10.24 -21.41 -26.49
C GLN A 361 -10.73 -22.87 -26.41
N ASN A 362 -9.84 -23.84 -26.52
CA ASN A 362 -10.19 -25.27 -26.50
C ASN A 362 -10.03 -25.93 -25.12
N ALA A 363 -9.66 -25.16 -24.08
CA ALA A 363 -9.51 -25.67 -22.74
C ALA A 363 -10.82 -26.25 -22.18
N ASP A 364 -10.70 -27.20 -21.25
CA ASP A 364 -11.83 -27.81 -20.56
C ASP A 364 -12.48 -26.82 -19.57
N GLU A 365 -11.64 -26.06 -18.87
CA GLU A 365 -12.01 -25.02 -17.91
C GLU A 365 -11.03 -23.84 -17.99
N VAL A 366 -11.50 -22.64 -17.67
CA VAL A 366 -10.66 -21.44 -17.55
C VAL A 366 -11.04 -20.69 -16.29
N PHE A 367 -10.07 -20.08 -15.62
CA PHE A 367 -10.33 -19.20 -14.47
C PHE A 367 -9.25 -18.12 -14.33
N THR A 368 -9.62 -17.02 -13.71
CA THR A 368 -8.71 -15.92 -13.37
C THR A 368 -8.29 -15.99 -11.91
N ALA A 369 -7.13 -15.41 -11.59
CA ALA A 369 -6.58 -15.37 -10.24
C ALA A 369 -6.00 -13.98 -9.93
N THR A 370 -6.53 -13.32 -8.89
CA THR A 370 -6.02 -12.03 -8.41
C THR A 370 -6.30 -11.82 -6.92
N THR A 371 -5.54 -10.93 -6.27
CA THR A 371 -5.72 -10.57 -4.85
C THR A 371 -7.10 -9.95 -4.62
N ALA A 372 -7.51 -9.07 -5.52
CA ALA A 372 -8.76 -8.32 -5.44
C ALA A 372 -9.90 -9.08 -6.13
N GLY A 373 -10.30 -10.21 -5.55
CA GLY A 373 -11.40 -11.04 -6.05
C GLY A 373 -11.16 -12.55 -5.94
N GLY A 374 -9.92 -12.98 -5.69
CA GLY A 374 -9.58 -14.40 -5.55
C GLY A 374 -9.57 -15.14 -6.88
N ILE A 375 -10.27 -16.27 -6.91
CA ILE A 375 -10.42 -17.14 -8.08
C ILE A 375 -11.77 -16.84 -8.73
N VAL A 376 -11.80 -16.60 -10.04
CA VAL A 376 -13.05 -16.36 -10.76
C VAL A 376 -13.14 -17.29 -11.97
N PRO A 377 -14.10 -18.22 -12.00
CA PRO A 377 -14.35 -19.07 -13.16
C PRO A 377 -14.66 -18.24 -14.41
N VAL A 378 -14.23 -18.74 -15.56
CA VAL A 378 -14.52 -18.18 -16.88
C VAL A 378 -15.39 -19.19 -17.61
N THR A 379 -16.60 -18.78 -17.96
CA THR A 379 -17.60 -19.63 -18.62
C THR A 379 -17.61 -19.43 -20.12
N ARG A 380 -17.01 -18.34 -20.62
CA ARG A 380 -16.87 -18.11 -22.06
C ARG A 380 -15.54 -17.47 -22.40
N VAL A 381 -14.91 -17.99 -23.45
CA VAL A 381 -13.71 -17.41 -24.08
C VAL A 381 -14.05 -17.11 -25.53
N ASP A 382 -14.08 -15.83 -25.89
CA ASP A 382 -14.69 -15.36 -27.12
C ASP A 382 -16.09 -15.99 -27.32
N GLY A 383 -16.36 -16.59 -28.49
CA GLY A 383 -17.63 -17.25 -28.78
C GLY A 383 -17.77 -18.66 -28.19
N ARG A 384 -16.74 -19.21 -27.53
CA ARG A 384 -16.77 -20.57 -26.99
C ARG A 384 -17.39 -20.59 -25.59
N ILE A 385 -18.37 -21.46 -25.39
CA ILE A 385 -18.97 -21.74 -24.08
C ILE A 385 -18.23 -22.90 -23.38
N LEU A 386 -17.64 -22.65 -22.22
CA LEU A 386 -16.93 -23.64 -21.41
C LEU A 386 -17.88 -24.27 -20.38
N SER A 387 -17.63 -25.53 -20.01
CA SER A 387 -18.28 -26.21 -18.88
C SER A 387 -19.81 -26.04 -18.79
N ASN A 388 -20.52 -26.06 -19.93
CA ASN A 388 -21.96 -25.80 -20.03
C ASN A 388 -22.42 -24.45 -19.43
N ASP A 389 -21.60 -23.41 -19.62
CA ASP A 389 -21.86 -22.04 -19.14
C ASP A 389 -21.90 -21.93 -17.60
N ALA A 390 -21.18 -22.82 -16.91
CA ALA A 390 -21.06 -22.87 -15.46
C ALA A 390 -19.58 -23.01 -15.03
N ALA A 391 -19.29 -22.79 -13.76
CA ALA A 391 -17.95 -23.03 -13.22
C ALA A 391 -17.55 -24.50 -13.41
N GLY A 392 -16.35 -24.72 -13.93
CA GLY A 392 -15.76 -26.06 -14.03
C GLY A 392 -15.42 -26.66 -12.67
N GLU A 393 -15.29 -27.98 -12.60
CA GLU A 393 -15.10 -28.72 -11.34
C GLU A 393 -13.74 -28.39 -10.70
N VAL A 394 -12.69 -28.30 -11.50
CA VAL A 394 -11.33 -27.97 -11.01
C VAL A 394 -11.28 -26.52 -10.55
N ALA A 395 -11.82 -25.59 -11.33
CA ALA A 395 -11.90 -24.18 -10.98
C ALA A 395 -12.68 -23.96 -9.68
N GLN A 396 -13.80 -24.66 -9.49
CA GLN A 396 -14.61 -24.58 -8.27
C GLN A 396 -13.84 -25.11 -7.05
N LYS A 397 -13.18 -26.28 -7.16
CA LYS A 397 -12.35 -26.82 -6.08
C LYS A 397 -11.23 -25.86 -5.66
N ILE A 398 -10.55 -25.26 -6.64
CA ILE A 398 -9.48 -24.29 -6.39
C ILE A 398 -10.03 -23.02 -5.72
N LEU A 399 -11.20 -22.53 -6.17
CA LEU A 399 -11.89 -21.40 -5.54
C LEU A 399 -12.22 -21.67 -4.07
N ASP A 400 -12.84 -22.82 -3.77
CA ASP A 400 -13.22 -23.17 -2.40
C ASP A 400 -11.98 -23.31 -1.50
N THR A 401 -10.94 -24.00 -2.00
CA THR A 401 -9.70 -24.20 -1.25
C THR A 401 -8.92 -22.89 -1.05
N TYR A 402 -8.97 -21.96 -2.02
CA TYR A 402 -8.37 -20.63 -1.88
C TYR A 402 -8.93 -19.90 -0.66
N TRP A 403 -10.25 -19.89 -0.47
CA TRP A 403 -10.86 -19.25 0.69
C TRP A 403 -10.65 -20.03 1.99
N ASP A 404 -10.47 -21.34 1.94
CA ASP A 404 -10.05 -22.13 3.10
C ASP A 404 -8.61 -21.83 3.52
N PHE A 405 -7.71 -21.56 2.58
CA PHE A 405 -6.34 -21.12 2.90
C PHE A 405 -6.31 -19.80 3.68
N HIS A 406 -7.34 -18.95 3.58
CA HIS A 406 -7.46 -17.73 4.39
C HIS A 406 -7.81 -18.00 5.85
N LYS A 407 -7.99 -19.26 6.25
CA LYS A 407 -8.19 -19.68 7.64
C LYS A 407 -6.92 -20.28 8.24
N ARG A 408 -5.86 -20.43 7.44
CA ARG A 408 -4.62 -21.08 7.83
C ARG A 408 -3.72 -20.12 8.64
N PRO A 409 -3.31 -20.48 9.86
CA PRO A 409 -2.44 -19.64 10.68
C PRO A 409 -1.05 -19.38 10.05
N ASP A 410 -0.54 -20.31 9.23
CA ASP A 410 0.77 -20.18 8.58
C ASP A 410 0.76 -19.21 7.39
N LEU A 411 -0.42 -18.87 6.87
CA LEU A 411 -0.58 -17.92 5.76
C LEU A 411 -1.19 -16.59 6.22
N ASN A 412 -1.58 -16.48 7.48
CA ASN A 412 -2.30 -15.33 8.00
C ASN A 412 -1.46 -14.54 9.01
N THR A 413 -1.59 -13.22 8.98
CA THR A 413 -1.11 -12.34 10.04
C THR A 413 -2.30 -11.61 10.64
N GLU A 414 -2.67 -12.01 11.85
CA GLU A 414 -3.77 -11.37 12.59
C GLU A 414 -3.41 -9.93 12.96
N ILE A 415 -4.40 -9.05 12.88
CA ILE A 415 -4.25 -7.63 13.20
C ILE A 415 -4.96 -7.36 14.52
N ILE A 416 -4.26 -6.68 15.44
CA ILE A 416 -4.88 -6.11 16.63
C ILE A 416 -5.46 -4.76 16.22
N TYR A 417 -6.78 -4.60 16.38
CA TYR A 417 -7.48 -3.37 16.03
C TYR A 417 -7.58 -2.45 17.25
N LYS A 418 -7.42 -1.15 17.02
CA LYS A 418 -7.56 -0.10 18.03
C LYS A 418 -9.02 0.20 18.33
#